data_AF-A0AAN8IK90-F1
#
_entry.id   AF-A0AAN8IK90-F1
#
_cell.length_a   1.000
_cell.length_b   1.000
_cell.length_c   1.000
_cell.angle_alpha   90.00
_cell.angle_beta   90.00
_cell.angle_gamma   90.00
#
_symmetry.space_group_name_H-M   'P 1'
#
loop_
_entity.id
_entity.type
_entity.pdbx_description
1 polymer ?
#
loop_
_entity_poly.entity_id
_entity_poly.type
_entity_poly.pdbx_seq_one_letter_code
_entity_poly.pdbx_strand_id
1 'polypeptide(L)'
;MEKELSNALRKGLPFPILKVIEYLSGDGFAWGRQYRVAGYYTASMLWMSLLIWIFSLVCLAFLPHYFARCVFYTGAFIGLGDIIFVTNIPRQMYIRFPAQHGDTLLKFRMSICFYATCMAAVLCLVVGGLLWILESKNVYHFDTIFSARRHAEGSVVDVYRDNESMSTMLSIESHLSGSCLPVRPVTKARGSSVASDIFFQSTPYSKDLRF
;
A
#
# COMPACT_ATOMS: atom_id res chain seq x y z
N MET A 1 -9.78 -12.41 36.12
CA MET A 1 -10.46 -11.21 36.65
C MET A 1 -10.83 -11.42 38.10
N GLU A 2 -11.56 -12.48 38.44
CA GLU A 2 -11.92 -12.80 39.84
C GLU A 2 -10.72 -12.92 40.79
N LYS A 3 -9.62 -13.57 40.35
CA LYS A 3 -8.37 -13.65 41.12
C LYS A 3 -7.71 -12.28 41.36
N GLU A 4 -7.83 -11.36 40.41
CA GLU A 4 -7.31 -9.99 40.53
C GLU A 4 -8.19 -9.16 41.46
N LEU A 5 -9.51 -9.36 41.40
CA LEU A 5 -10.46 -8.73 42.30
C LEU A 5 -10.22 -9.16 43.76
N SER A 6 -10.04 -10.47 44.02
CA SER A 6 -9.77 -10.96 45.38
C SER A 6 -8.42 -10.46 45.93
N ASN A 7 -7.42 -10.32 45.07
CA ASN A 7 -6.14 -9.70 45.42
C ASN A 7 -6.30 -8.20 45.71
N ALA A 8 -7.09 -7.48 44.92
CA ALA A 8 -7.39 -6.05 45.16
C ALA A 8 -8.16 -5.83 46.46
N LEU A 9 -9.09 -6.72 46.81
CA LEU A 9 -9.76 -6.72 48.11
C LEU A 9 -8.77 -6.92 49.26
N ARG A 10 -7.87 -7.91 49.14
CA ARG A 10 -6.84 -8.18 50.15
C ARG A 10 -5.86 -7.02 50.35
N LYS A 11 -5.59 -6.25 49.30
CA LYS A 11 -4.73 -5.06 49.35
C LYS A 11 -5.42 -3.82 49.94
N GLY A 12 -6.74 -3.87 50.17
CA GLY A 12 -7.47 -2.75 50.76
C GLY A 12 -7.56 -1.52 49.85
N LEU A 13 -7.71 -1.70 48.53
CA LEU A 13 -7.84 -0.58 47.59
C LEU A 13 -9.06 0.30 47.94
N PRO A 14 -8.99 1.61 47.66
CA PRO A 14 -10.10 2.52 47.95
C PRO A 14 -11.38 2.10 47.18
N PHE A 15 -12.52 2.27 47.85
CA PHE A 15 -13.86 1.89 47.37
C PHE A 15 -14.17 2.19 45.89
N PRO A 16 -13.86 3.39 45.32
CA PRO A 16 -14.19 3.68 43.93
C PRO A 16 -13.48 2.74 42.93
N ILE A 17 -12.24 2.34 43.22
CA ILE A 17 -11.48 1.44 42.33
C ILE A 17 -12.05 0.03 42.40
N LEU A 18 -12.36 -0.43 43.62
CA LEU A 18 -12.97 -1.73 43.85
C LEU A 18 -14.30 -1.86 43.11
N LYS A 19 -15.12 -0.80 43.12
CA LYS A 19 -16.40 -0.75 42.42
C LYS A 19 -16.23 -0.92 40.90
N VAL A 20 -15.28 -0.23 40.29
CA VAL A 20 -15.02 -0.37 38.83
C VAL A 20 -14.59 -1.79 38.49
N ILE A 21 -13.72 -2.40 39.31
CA ILE A 21 -13.25 -3.78 39.08
C ILE A 21 -14.41 -4.77 39.24
N GLU A 22 -15.29 -4.58 40.22
CA GLU A 22 -16.51 -5.39 40.41
C GLU A 22 -17.41 -5.34 39.16
N TYR A 23 -17.64 -4.14 38.60
CA TYR A 23 -18.39 -3.96 37.35
C TYR A 23 -17.73 -4.63 36.14
N LEU A 24 -16.40 -4.79 36.14
CA LEU A 24 -15.65 -5.43 35.06
C LEU A 24 -15.46 -6.94 35.27
N SER A 25 -15.50 -7.46 36.50
CA SER A 25 -14.99 -8.81 36.81
C SER A 25 -15.94 -9.97 36.43
N GLY A 26 -17.26 -9.76 36.39
CA GLY A 26 -18.18 -10.76 35.84
C GLY A 26 -19.55 -10.92 36.53
N ASP A 27 -19.67 -10.59 37.82
CA ASP A 27 -20.89 -10.88 38.59
C ASP A 27 -21.97 -9.79 38.55
N GLY A 28 -21.63 -8.56 38.16
CA GLY A 28 -22.58 -7.44 38.10
C GLY A 28 -23.18 -7.18 36.70
N PHE A 29 -22.35 -7.24 35.65
CA PHE A 29 -22.71 -6.94 34.25
C PHE A 29 -21.75 -7.67 33.28
N ALA A 30 -22.25 -8.16 32.14
CA ALA A 30 -21.46 -8.90 31.13
C ALA A 30 -20.40 -8.06 30.37
N TRP A 31 -20.14 -6.82 30.80
CA TRP A 31 -19.28 -5.85 30.11
C TRP A 31 -17.82 -6.29 30.02
N GLY A 32 -17.25 -6.86 31.09
CA GLY A 32 -15.85 -7.31 31.07
C GLY A 32 -15.58 -8.43 30.07
N ARG A 33 -16.56 -9.33 29.84
CA ARG A 33 -16.43 -10.36 28.81
C ARG A 33 -16.53 -9.76 27.41
N GLN A 34 -17.53 -8.91 27.17
CA GLN A 34 -17.72 -8.26 25.87
C GLN A 34 -16.51 -7.40 25.48
N TYR A 35 -15.94 -6.65 26.42
CA TYR A 35 -14.78 -5.81 26.16
C TYR A 35 -13.53 -6.63 25.78
N ARG A 36 -13.29 -7.77 26.45
CA ARG A 36 -12.19 -8.68 26.07
C ARG A 36 -12.37 -9.28 24.68
N VAL A 37 -13.60 -9.69 24.35
CA VAL A 37 -13.91 -10.28 23.05
C VAL A 37 -13.74 -9.22 21.94
N ALA A 38 -14.27 -8.01 22.14
CA ALA A 38 -14.09 -6.89 21.23
C ALA A 38 -12.59 -6.57 21.03
N GLY A 39 -11.82 -6.51 22.12
CA GLY A 39 -10.37 -6.30 22.10
C GLY A 39 -9.62 -7.40 21.34
N TYR A 40 -10.03 -8.66 21.49
CA TYR A 40 -9.36 -9.78 20.81
C TYR A 40 -9.55 -9.75 19.29
N TYR A 41 -10.77 -9.50 18.82
CA TYR A 41 -11.04 -9.40 17.37
C TYR A 41 -10.34 -8.19 16.74
N THR A 42 -10.35 -7.06 17.44
CA THR A 42 -9.71 -5.82 16.95
C THR A 42 -8.20 -5.94 16.92
N ALA A 43 -7.59 -6.50 17.96
CA ALA A 43 -6.16 -6.81 17.97
C ALA A 43 -5.78 -7.75 16.82
N SER A 44 -6.58 -8.78 16.57
CA SER A 44 -6.36 -9.71 15.45
C SER A 44 -6.40 -9.00 14.09
N MET A 45 -7.39 -8.13 13.88
CA MET A 45 -7.50 -7.33 12.63
C MET A 45 -6.35 -6.33 12.47
N LEU A 46 -5.91 -5.69 13.56
CA LEU A 46 -4.76 -4.77 13.53
C LEU A 46 -3.45 -5.51 13.25
N TRP A 47 -3.27 -6.71 13.78
CA TRP A 47 -2.13 -7.57 13.42
C TRP A 47 -2.14 -7.94 11.95
N MET A 48 -3.30 -8.35 11.41
CA MET A 48 -3.44 -8.62 9.97
C MET A 48 -3.15 -7.38 9.14
N SER A 49 -3.62 -6.22 9.58
CA SER A 49 -3.31 -4.93 8.96
C SER A 49 -1.81 -4.63 8.97
N LEU A 50 -1.11 -4.92 10.06
CA LEU A 50 0.32 -4.68 10.17
C LEU A 50 1.10 -5.57 9.20
N LEU A 51 0.69 -6.84 9.07
CA LEU A 51 1.30 -7.78 8.12
C LEU A 51 1.11 -7.32 6.67
N ILE A 52 -0.10 -6.92 6.29
CA ILE A 52 -0.36 -6.43 4.92
C ILE A 52 0.34 -5.07 4.66
N TRP A 53 0.51 -4.25 5.69
CA TRP A 53 1.30 -3.04 5.58
C TRP A 53 2.78 -3.33 5.30
N ILE A 54 3.39 -4.26 6.04
CA ILE A 54 4.77 -4.71 5.75
C ILE A 54 4.86 -5.31 4.34
N PHE A 55 3.86 -6.12 3.95
CA PHE A 55 3.79 -6.66 2.60
C PHE A 55 3.71 -5.56 1.53
N SER A 56 2.98 -4.47 1.79
CA SER A 56 2.94 -3.31 0.89
C SER A 56 4.31 -2.67 0.71
N LEU A 57 5.15 -2.60 1.75
CA LEU A 57 6.52 -2.08 1.64
C LEU A 57 7.41 -2.99 0.78
N VAL A 58 7.20 -4.31 0.85
CA VAL A 58 7.89 -5.26 -0.05
C VAL A 58 7.41 -5.08 -1.49
N CYS A 59 6.10 -4.94 -1.71
CA CYS A 59 5.56 -4.63 -3.04
C CYS A 59 6.12 -3.32 -3.59
N LEU A 60 6.30 -2.29 -2.76
CA LEU A 60 6.91 -1.02 -3.17
C LEU A 60 8.33 -1.22 -3.75
N ALA A 61 9.12 -2.14 -3.20
CA ALA A 61 10.48 -2.41 -3.66
C ALA A 61 10.52 -3.24 -4.97
N PHE A 62 9.63 -4.21 -5.13
CA PHE A 62 9.64 -5.12 -6.27
C PHE A 62 8.69 -4.71 -7.39
N LEU A 63 7.41 -4.49 -7.09
CA LEU A 63 6.34 -4.24 -8.03
C LEU A 63 5.39 -3.12 -7.53
N PRO A 64 5.60 -1.85 -7.91
CA PRO A 64 4.78 -0.72 -7.53
C PRO A 64 3.34 -0.84 -8.04
N HIS A 65 3.08 -1.67 -9.06
CA HIS A 65 1.74 -1.96 -9.57
C HIS A 65 0.79 -2.57 -8.53
N TYR A 66 1.31 -3.40 -7.60
CA TYR A 66 0.49 -4.01 -6.56
C TYR A 66 0.43 -3.19 -5.27
N PHE A 67 1.31 -2.19 -5.14
CA PHE A 67 1.43 -1.36 -3.94
C PHE A 67 0.13 -0.62 -3.62
N ALA A 68 -0.48 0.04 -4.61
CA ALA A 68 -1.71 0.82 -4.41
C ALA A 68 -2.85 -0.05 -3.84
N ARG A 69 -3.00 -1.27 -4.37
CA ARG A 69 -4.01 -2.24 -3.90
C ARG A 69 -3.70 -2.69 -2.47
N CYS A 70 -2.45 -3.02 -2.15
CA CYS A 70 -2.05 -3.44 -0.80
C CYS A 70 -2.27 -2.35 0.25
N VAL A 71 -1.94 -1.09 -0.05
CA VAL A 71 -2.17 0.05 0.87
C VAL A 71 -3.66 0.29 1.09
N PHE A 72 -4.48 0.20 0.04
CA PHE A 72 -5.93 0.31 0.16
C PHE A 72 -6.51 -0.80 1.06
N TYR A 73 -6.11 -2.06 0.83
CA TYR A 73 -6.53 -3.18 1.69
C TYR A 73 -6.07 -3.02 3.13
N THR A 74 -4.86 -2.50 3.36
CA THR A 74 -4.37 -2.16 4.71
C THR A 74 -5.34 -1.22 5.42
N GLY A 75 -5.68 -0.08 4.80
CA GLY A 75 -6.65 0.87 5.35
C GLY A 75 -8.03 0.25 5.60
N ALA A 76 -8.48 -0.64 4.71
CA ALA A 76 -9.75 -1.35 4.85
C ALA A 76 -9.75 -2.31 6.06
N PHE A 77 -8.65 -3.03 6.32
CA PHE A 77 -8.53 -3.91 7.49
C PHE A 77 -8.47 -3.12 8.80
N ILE A 78 -7.79 -1.96 8.84
CA ILE A 78 -7.82 -1.05 10.00
C ILE A 78 -9.25 -0.57 10.25
N GLY A 79 -9.92 -0.08 9.21
CA GLY A 79 -11.30 0.41 9.32
C GLY A 79 -12.29 -0.68 9.73
N LEU A 80 -12.13 -1.91 9.22
CA LEU A 80 -12.93 -3.06 9.63
C LEU A 80 -12.70 -3.39 11.11
N GLY A 81 -11.44 -3.33 11.57
CA GLY A 81 -11.11 -3.43 12.99
C GLY A 81 -11.85 -2.39 13.83
N ASP A 82 -11.82 -1.12 13.44
CA ASP A 82 -12.52 -0.05 14.14
C ASP A 82 -14.05 -0.26 14.17
N ILE A 83 -14.64 -0.71 13.06
CA ILE A 83 -16.08 -1.05 12.99
C ILE A 83 -16.42 -2.22 13.93
N ILE A 84 -15.59 -3.27 13.95
CA ILE A 84 -15.76 -4.41 14.86
C ILE A 84 -15.69 -3.93 16.31
N PHE A 85 -14.77 -3.03 16.64
CA PHE A 85 -14.67 -2.45 17.99
C PHE A 85 -15.96 -1.73 18.38
N VAL A 86 -16.47 -0.84 17.51
CA VAL A 86 -17.66 -0.02 17.79
C VAL A 86 -18.93 -0.86 17.90
N THR A 87 -19.07 -1.90 17.09
CA THR A 87 -20.25 -2.79 17.09
C THR A 87 -20.29 -3.72 18.29
N ASN A 88 -19.14 -4.18 18.78
CA ASN A 88 -19.06 -5.10 19.93
C ASN A 88 -19.08 -4.39 21.29
N ILE A 89 -18.89 -3.06 21.34
CA ILE A 89 -18.95 -2.30 22.58
C ILE A 89 -20.39 -1.99 22.98
N PRO A 90 -20.82 -2.33 24.21
CA PRO A 90 -22.14 -1.92 24.70
C PRO A 90 -22.21 -0.40 24.84
N ARG A 91 -23.22 0.20 24.20
CA ARG A 91 -23.38 1.65 24.00
C ARG A 91 -23.68 2.47 25.28
N GLN A 92 -23.91 1.81 26.40
CA GLN A 92 -24.39 2.42 27.64
C GLN A 92 -23.63 1.87 28.86
N MET A 93 -22.37 2.27 29.01
CA MET A 93 -21.60 2.00 30.23
C MET A 93 -21.70 3.21 31.17
N TYR A 94 -22.61 3.12 32.14
CA TYR A 94 -22.78 4.10 33.20
C TYR A 94 -22.53 3.43 34.54
N ILE A 95 -21.50 3.86 35.27
CA ILE A 95 -21.25 3.40 36.64
C ILE A 95 -21.81 4.46 37.59
N ARG A 96 -22.70 4.03 38.48
CA ARG A 96 -23.28 4.88 39.52
C ARG A 96 -22.40 4.81 40.76
N PHE A 97 -21.93 5.96 41.22
CA PHE A 97 -21.24 6.10 42.51
C PHE A 97 -22.13 6.87 43.49
N PRO A 98 -22.43 6.30 44.66
CA PRO A 98 -23.10 7.05 45.72
C PRO A 98 -22.11 8.10 46.25
N ALA A 99 -22.39 9.39 46.02
CA ALA A 99 -21.63 10.48 46.62
C ALA A 99 -22.49 11.19 47.69
N GLN A 100 -21.82 11.83 48.64
CA GLN A 100 -22.43 12.49 49.81
C GLN A 100 -23.46 13.59 49.48
N HIS A 101 -23.53 14.06 48.23
CA HIS A 101 -24.43 15.11 47.75
C HIS A 101 -25.21 14.73 46.46
N GLY A 102 -25.28 13.44 46.11
CA GLY A 102 -26.04 12.94 44.95
C GLY A 102 -25.31 11.82 44.20
N ASP A 103 -25.99 11.20 43.24
CA ASP A 103 -25.41 10.13 42.42
C ASP A 103 -24.47 10.73 41.36
N THR A 104 -23.18 10.38 41.41
CA THR A 104 -22.22 10.74 40.35
C THR A 104 -22.15 9.61 39.33
N LEU A 105 -22.39 9.94 38.05
CA LEU A 105 -22.42 8.99 36.94
C LEU A 105 -21.10 9.04 36.16
N LEU A 106 -20.34 7.95 36.17
CA LEU A 106 -19.14 7.82 35.35
C LEU A 106 -19.53 7.31 33.96
N LYS A 107 -19.38 8.18 32.96
CA LYS A 107 -19.64 7.87 31.55
C LYS A 107 -18.33 7.57 30.83
N PHE A 108 -18.19 6.37 30.30
CA PHE A 108 -17.04 6.02 29.46
C PHE A 108 -17.13 6.72 28.11
N ARG A 109 -16.01 7.32 27.67
CA ARG A 109 -15.84 7.95 26.35
C ARG A 109 -14.74 7.22 25.58
N MET A 110 -14.82 7.28 24.25
CA MET A 110 -13.77 6.72 23.39
C MET A 110 -12.45 7.48 23.59
N SER A 111 -11.35 6.74 23.60
CA SER A 111 -10.01 7.29 23.83
C SER A 111 -9.42 7.93 22.56
N ILE A 112 -8.39 8.77 22.72
CA ILE A 112 -7.64 9.40 21.63
C ILE A 112 -7.07 8.37 20.64
N CYS A 113 -6.69 7.19 21.15
CA CYS A 113 -6.14 6.11 20.34
C CYS A 113 -7.13 5.64 19.27
N PHE A 114 -8.42 5.54 19.61
CA PHE A 114 -9.46 5.16 18.66
C PHE A 114 -9.58 6.18 17.53
N TYR A 115 -9.58 7.48 17.85
CA TYR A 115 -9.62 8.54 16.84
C TYR A 115 -8.36 8.55 15.96
N ALA A 116 -7.19 8.29 16.54
CA ALA A 116 -5.93 8.21 15.80
C ALA A 116 -5.94 7.04 14.79
N THR A 117 -6.41 5.85 15.19
CA THR A 117 -6.53 4.69 14.31
C THR A 117 -7.55 4.95 13.20
N CYS A 118 -8.68 5.56 13.51
CA CYS A 118 -9.70 5.93 12.53
C CYS A 118 -9.16 6.93 11.50
N MET A 119 -8.43 7.96 11.95
CA MET A 119 -7.76 8.90 11.05
C MET A 119 -6.73 8.18 10.16
N ALA A 120 -5.92 7.28 10.72
CA ALA A 120 -4.95 6.51 9.94
C ALA A 120 -5.64 5.62 8.88
N ALA A 121 -6.75 4.96 9.23
CA ALA A 121 -7.53 4.15 8.29
C ALA A 121 -8.04 4.98 7.11
N VAL A 122 -8.63 6.16 7.40
CA VAL A 122 -9.12 7.08 6.37
C VAL A 122 -7.99 7.58 5.48
N LEU A 123 -6.86 7.98 6.08
CA LEU A 123 -5.68 8.41 5.32
C LEU A 123 -5.17 7.31 4.39
N CYS A 124 -5.03 6.07 4.87
CA CYS A 124 -4.62 4.95 4.05
C CYS A 124 -5.61 4.63 2.92
N LEU A 125 -6.92 4.71 3.17
CA LEU A 125 -7.95 4.51 2.14
C LEU A 125 -7.94 5.61 1.08
N VAL A 126 -7.80 6.87 1.50
CA VAL A 126 -7.75 8.02 0.58
C VAL A 126 -6.48 7.96 -0.27
N VAL A 127 -5.31 7.76 0.34
CA VAL A 127 -4.03 7.67 -0.38
C VAL A 127 -4.01 6.44 -1.28
N GLY A 128 -4.39 5.26 -0.79
CA GLY A 128 -4.46 4.04 -1.59
C GLY A 128 -5.45 4.13 -2.74
N GLY A 129 -6.63 4.75 -2.50
CA GLY A 129 -7.65 4.97 -3.52
C GLY A 129 -7.20 5.98 -4.58
N LEU A 130 -6.57 7.08 -4.19
CA LEU A 130 -5.99 8.04 -5.14
C LEU A 130 -4.94 7.37 -6.02
N LEU A 131 -4.01 6.62 -5.43
CA LEU A 131 -2.98 5.89 -6.18
C LEU A 131 -3.59 4.88 -7.15
N TRP A 132 -4.63 4.14 -6.73
CA TRP A 132 -5.33 3.21 -7.61
C TRP A 132 -6.04 3.93 -8.78
N ILE A 133 -6.70 5.06 -8.52
CA ILE A 133 -7.35 5.85 -9.58
C ILE A 133 -6.30 6.42 -10.56
N LEU A 134 -5.19 6.93 -10.05
CA LEU A 134 -4.08 7.47 -10.85
C LEU A 134 -3.49 6.39 -11.78
N GLU A 135 -3.32 5.17 -11.26
CA GLU A 135 -2.90 4.01 -12.02
C GLU A 135 -3.94 3.62 -13.10
N SER A 136 -5.24 3.58 -12.75
CA SER A 136 -6.30 3.23 -13.70
C SER A 136 -6.44 4.22 -14.86
N LYS A 137 -6.05 5.49 -14.67
CA LYS A 137 -6.14 6.52 -15.70
C LYS A 137 -4.94 6.52 -16.66
N ASN A 138 -4.03 5.55 -16.54
CA ASN A 138 -2.89 5.32 -17.45
C ASN A 138 -1.93 6.53 -17.59
N VAL A 139 -1.92 7.46 -16.61
CA VAL A 139 -1.02 8.64 -16.61
C VAL A 139 0.33 8.31 -15.99
N TYR A 140 0.40 7.28 -15.13
CA TYR A 140 1.63 6.83 -14.48
C TYR A 140 1.81 5.34 -14.72
N HIS A 141 2.42 4.96 -15.84
CA HIS A 141 3.11 3.67 -15.88
C HIS A 141 4.32 3.84 -14.96
N PHE A 142 4.19 3.42 -13.69
CA PHE A 142 5.34 3.35 -12.79
C PHE A 142 6.27 2.30 -13.37
N ASP A 143 7.19 2.71 -14.24
CA ASP A 143 8.22 1.85 -14.77
C ASP A 143 9.08 1.39 -13.60
N THR A 144 8.90 0.11 -13.27
CA THR A 144 9.73 -0.59 -12.31
C THR A 144 11.19 -0.39 -12.65
N ILE A 145 12.04 -0.36 -11.62
CA ILE A 145 13.50 -0.32 -11.76
C ILE A 145 13.97 -1.43 -12.73
N PHE A 146 13.29 -2.58 -12.76
CA PHE A 146 13.55 -3.67 -13.70
C PHE A 146 13.13 -3.38 -15.15
N SER A 147 12.04 -2.64 -15.37
CA SER A 147 11.65 -2.23 -16.73
C SER A 147 12.59 -1.16 -17.25
N ALA A 148 12.95 -0.18 -16.41
CA ALA A 148 13.99 0.80 -16.74
C ALA A 148 15.34 0.13 -17.06
N ARG A 149 15.74 -0.89 -16.28
CA ARG A 149 16.97 -1.66 -16.55
C ARG A 149 16.90 -2.47 -17.85
N ARG A 150 15.76 -3.09 -18.16
CA ARG A 150 15.56 -3.82 -19.43
C ARG A 150 15.57 -2.90 -20.64
N HIS A 151 15.02 -1.69 -20.55
CA HIS A 151 15.12 -0.71 -21.62
C HIS A 151 16.56 -0.21 -21.83
N ALA A 152 17.35 -0.09 -20.76
CA ALA A 152 18.78 0.24 -20.87
C ALA A 152 19.59 -0.88 -21.54
N GLU A 153 19.35 -2.15 -21.21
CA GLU A 153 20.02 -3.28 -21.88
C GLU A 153 19.55 -3.49 -23.33
N GLY A 154 18.25 -3.34 -23.60
CA GLY A 154 17.71 -3.43 -24.97
C GLY A 154 18.33 -2.38 -25.90
N SER A 155 18.50 -1.14 -25.44
CA SER A 155 19.20 -0.11 -26.19
C SER A 155 20.66 -0.46 -26.50
N VAL A 156 21.38 -1.13 -25.58
CA VAL A 156 22.78 -1.55 -25.83
C VAL A 156 22.84 -2.72 -26.82
N VAL A 157 21.91 -3.67 -26.72
CA VAL A 157 21.83 -4.82 -27.63
C VAL A 157 21.41 -4.41 -29.04
N ASP A 158 20.49 -3.45 -29.18
CA ASP A 158 20.07 -2.93 -30.49
C ASP A 158 21.21 -2.17 -31.18
N VAL A 159 22.01 -1.39 -30.43
CA VAL A 159 23.22 -0.74 -30.96
C VAL A 159 24.26 -1.76 -31.44
N TYR A 160 24.35 -2.93 -30.82
CA TYR A 160 25.23 -4.01 -31.28
C TYR A 160 24.63 -4.83 -32.44
N ARG A 161 23.30 -4.96 -32.52
CA ARG A 161 22.65 -5.67 -33.61
C ARG A 161 22.70 -4.87 -34.93
N ASP A 162 22.65 -3.55 -34.85
CA ASP A 162 22.80 -2.66 -35.99
C ASP A 162 24.25 -2.64 -36.53
N ASN A 163 25.25 -2.78 -35.66
CA ASN A 163 26.65 -2.80 -36.11
C ASN A 163 27.04 -4.15 -36.77
N GLU A 164 26.51 -5.28 -36.31
CA GLU A 164 26.69 -6.59 -36.96
C GLU A 164 25.93 -6.68 -38.29
N SER A 165 24.71 -6.15 -38.36
CA SER A 165 23.93 -6.16 -39.61
C SER A 165 24.50 -5.20 -40.67
N MET A 166 25.02 -4.03 -40.26
CA MET A 166 25.71 -3.10 -41.16
C MET A 166 27.05 -3.66 -41.67
N SER A 167 27.82 -4.37 -40.84
CA SER A 167 29.06 -5.05 -41.27
C SER A 167 28.79 -6.27 -42.17
N THR A 168 27.67 -6.97 -41.98
CA THR A 168 27.26 -8.07 -42.88
C THR A 168 26.77 -7.55 -44.24
N MET A 169 26.10 -6.40 -44.31
CA MET A 169 25.75 -5.79 -45.61
C MET A 169 26.95 -5.21 -46.34
N LEU A 170 27.87 -4.54 -45.63
CA LEU A 170 29.10 -4.01 -46.23
C LEU A 170 30.04 -5.10 -46.76
N SER A 171 30.08 -6.27 -46.11
CA SER A 171 30.85 -7.42 -46.62
C SER A 171 30.21 -8.04 -47.87
N ILE A 172 28.87 -8.11 -47.96
CA ILE A 172 28.18 -8.57 -49.18
C ILE A 172 28.37 -7.58 -50.34
N GLU A 173 28.34 -6.27 -50.08
CA GLU A 173 28.56 -5.24 -51.11
C GLU A 173 30.01 -5.21 -51.62
N SER A 174 30.99 -5.44 -50.74
CA SER A 174 32.41 -5.57 -51.14
C SER A 174 32.71 -6.81 -51.99
N HIS A 175 31.89 -7.86 -51.90
CA HIS A 175 31.98 -9.05 -52.76
C HIS A 175 31.18 -8.93 -54.08
N LEU A 176 30.26 -7.97 -54.18
CA LEU A 176 29.45 -7.72 -55.39
C LEU A 176 29.90 -6.49 -56.19
N SER A 177 30.82 -5.69 -55.68
CA SER A 177 31.51 -4.62 -56.43
C SER A 177 32.56 -5.19 -57.41
N GLY A 178 32.11 -6.10 -58.25
CA GLY A 178 32.88 -6.77 -59.29
C GLY A 178 32.02 -7.31 -60.42
N SER A 179 30.78 -6.86 -60.62
CA SER A 179 30.02 -7.13 -61.86
C SER A 179 28.88 -6.12 -62.06
N CYS A 180 28.77 -5.66 -63.30
CA CYS A 180 27.91 -4.59 -63.78
C CYS A 180 26.41 -5.00 -63.89
N LEU A 181 25.54 -3.98 -63.81
CA LEU A 181 24.17 -3.82 -64.38
C LEU A 181 22.92 -3.96 -63.47
N PRO A 182 21.85 -3.17 -63.77
CA PRO A 182 20.71 -2.90 -62.87
C PRO A 182 19.50 -3.81 -63.17
N VAL A 183 18.54 -3.98 -62.25
CA VAL A 183 17.08 -4.17 -62.53
C VAL A 183 16.21 -4.31 -61.24
N ARG A 184 15.20 -3.44 -61.19
CA ARG A 184 13.83 -3.46 -60.61
C ARG A 184 13.51 -3.71 -59.10
N PRO A 185 12.45 -3.01 -58.58
CA PRO A 185 11.97 -3.14 -57.21
C PRO A 185 10.91 -4.23 -57.04
N VAL A 186 10.84 -4.83 -55.85
CA VAL A 186 9.73 -5.71 -55.44
C VAL A 186 9.13 -5.20 -54.14
N THR A 187 7.88 -4.77 -54.26
CA THR A 187 6.89 -4.48 -53.20
C THR A 187 6.64 -5.69 -52.30
N LYS A 188 6.57 -5.47 -50.98
CA LYS A 188 5.67 -6.25 -50.11
C LYS A 188 5.11 -5.39 -49.00
N ALA A 189 3.79 -5.25 -49.02
CA ALA A 189 2.97 -4.51 -48.09
C ALA A 189 2.64 -5.33 -46.83
N ARG A 190 2.08 -4.60 -45.83
CA ARG A 190 1.24 -5.02 -44.68
C ARG A 190 1.96 -4.92 -43.33
N GLY A 191 1.51 -4.17 -42.34
CA GLY A 191 0.31 -3.35 -42.20
C GLY A 191 0.34 -2.56 -40.88
N SER A 192 -0.36 -1.42 -40.89
CA SER A 192 -0.96 -0.66 -39.78
C SER A 192 -0.48 -0.87 -38.33
N SER A 193 0.07 0.17 -37.71
CA SER A 193 -0.62 0.83 -36.59
C SER A 193 0.00 2.22 -36.30
N VAL A 194 -0.90 3.12 -35.93
CA VAL A 194 -0.76 4.56 -35.70
C VAL A 194 0.01 4.87 -34.40
N ALA A 195 0.62 6.07 -34.39
CA ALA A 195 1.22 6.81 -33.27
C ALA A 195 2.65 6.36 -32.89
N SER A 196 3.65 7.23 -32.82
CA SER A 196 3.66 8.70 -32.74
C SER A 196 5.09 9.19 -33.03
N ASP A 197 5.26 9.88 -34.15
CA ASP A 197 6.41 10.76 -34.37
C ASP A 197 6.22 12.02 -33.52
N ILE A 198 6.76 12.00 -32.30
CA ILE A 198 7.11 13.22 -31.58
C ILE A 198 8.63 13.23 -31.48
N PHE A 199 9.20 13.89 -32.49
CA PHE A 199 10.57 14.34 -32.63
C PHE A 199 11.24 14.68 -31.28
N PHE A 200 12.30 13.94 -30.94
CA PHE A 200 13.42 14.49 -30.17
C PHE A 200 14.57 14.68 -31.17
N GLN A 201 14.76 15.93 -31.60
CA GLN A 201 15.84 16.32 -32.50
C GLN A 201 17.14 16.39 -31.69
N SER A 202 17.96 15.35 -31.74
CA SER A 202 19.32 15.35 -31.18
C SER A 202 20.25 16.11 -32.12
N THR A 203 20.63 17.32 -31.72
CA THR A 203 21.69 18.11 -32.38
C THR A 203 23.03 17.34 -32.33
N PRO A 204 23.73 17.15 -33.47
CA PRO A 204 25.08 16.60 -33.43
C PRO A 204 26.08 17.66 -32.96
N TYR A 205 26.81 17.34 -31.90
CA TYR A 205 27.92 18.14 -31.38
C TYR A 205 29.13 17.96 -32.30
N SER A 206 29.38 18.92 -33.20
CA SER A 206 30.58 18.94 -34.04
C SER A 206 31.78 19.43 -33.20
N LYS A 207 32.73 18.55 -32.91
CA LYS A 207 34.07 18.93 -32.40
C LYS A 207 35.02 19.02 -33.58
N ASP A 208 35.27 20.25 -34.01
CA ASP A 208 36.33 20.62 -34.93
C ASP A 208 37.67 20.59 -34.15
N LEU A 209 38.51 19.57 -34.39
CA LEU A 209 39.88 19.51 -33.91
C LEU A 209 40.80 19.42 -35.12
N ARG A 210 41.19 20.60 -35.61
CA ARG A 210 42.33 20.79 -36.51
C ARG A 210 43.63 20.63 -35.72
N PHE A 211 44.50 19.76 -36.22
CA PHE A 211 45.96 19.94 -36.22
C PHE A 211 46.48 19.45 -37.57
#